data_AF-A0A6A6NIM7-F1
#
_entry.id   AF-A0A6A6NIM7-F1
#
_cell.length_a   1.000
_cell.length_b   1.000
_cell.length_c   1.000
_cell.angle_alpha   90.00
_cell.angle_beta   90.00
_cell.angle_gamma   90.00
#
_symmetry.space_group_name_H-M   'P 1'
#
loop_
_entity.id
_entity.type
_entity.pdbx_description
1 polymer ?
#
loop_
_entity_poly.entity_id
_entity_poly.type
_entity_poly.pdbx_seq_one_letter_code
_entity_poly.pdbx_strand_id
1 'polypeptide(L)'
;MEKYQQIWLVLGTLTFFALSALADDVVVLTEDNFEKEVGQDRGALVEFYAPWCGHCKKLAPEYEKLGTSFKKAKSVLIGKVDCDEHKSLCSKYGFLDIQQFNGSLKDLWSPKTHEKSFFGIHRYEGPRNAESLAEFVNNEGGTNVKIATVPSNVVVLTADNFNEVVLDETKDVLVEFYAPWCGHCKNLAPTYEKVSTAFKSEEDVVIANLDADKYKDLAEKFGVSGFPTLKFFPKGNKAGEEYEGGRDLEDFVSFINEKCGTSRDGKGQLTSKAGIVESLDALVKEFVAADDDKKKAVVSRIEEEVEKLKGSTARYGKIYVKTAKNCMAKGSDYTKNEIERLQRMLDKSISPAKADEFTLKKNILSTFA
;
A
#
# COMPACT_ATOMS: atom_id res chain seq x y z
N MET A 1 9.89 62.80 -45.76
CA MET A 1 11.06 62.54 -44.88
C MET A 1 10.45 62.44 -43.49
N GLU A 2 10.42 61.34 -42.75
CA GLU A 2 11.24 60.12 -42.68
C GLU A 2 10.39 58.93 -42.23
N LYS A 3 10.89 57.73 -42.52
CA LYS A 3 10.33 56.40 -42.21
C LYS A 3 10.32 56.15 -40.70
N TYR A 4 9.33 55.40 -40.18
CA TYR A 4 9.59 54.42 -39.11
C TYR A 4 8.62 53.24 -39.21
N GLN A 5 9.18 52.07 -39.49
CA GLN A 5 8.54 50.76 -39.39
C GLN A 5 8.31 50.42 -37.91
N GLN A 6 7.13 49.93 -37.56
CA GLN A 6 6.93 49.20 -36.30
C GLN A 6 6.78 47.70 -36.58
N ILE A 7 7.66 46.98 -35.90
CA ILE A 7 7.91 45.54 -35.95
C ILE A 7 6.83 44.83 -35.15
N TRP A 8 6.18 43.82 -35.75
CA TRP A 8 5.32 42.87 -35.04
C TRP A 8 6.19 41.89 -34.26
N LEU A 9 6.20 42.00 -32.93
CA LEU A 9 6.76 41.01 -32.02
C LEU A 9 5.72 39.91 -31.78
N VAL A 10 5.97 38.74 -32.35
CA VAL A 10 5.25 37.50 -32.05
C VAL A 10 5.65 37.06 -30.64
N LEU A 11 4.76 37.24 -29.67
CA LEU A 11 4.87 36.65 -28.34
C LEU A 11 4.59 35.15 -28.45
N GLY A 12 5.64 34.36 -28.61
CA GLY A 12 5.60 32.91 -28.41
C GLY A 12 5.36 32.60 -26.93
N THR A 13 4.25 31.94 -26.63
CA THR A 13 3.93 31.45 -25.30
C THR A 13 4.86 30.29 -24.96
N LEU A 14 5.92 30.57 -24.20
CA LEU A 14 6.72 29.55 -23.53
C LEU A 14 5.81 28.87 -22.48
N THR A 15 5.34 27.68 -22.80
CA THR A 15 4.66 26.80 -21.83
C THR A 15 5.73 26.27 -20.89
N PHE A 16 5.87 26.92 -19.73
CA PHE A 16 6.61 26.39 -18.60
C PHE A 16 5.87 25.15 -18.09
N PHE A 17 6.33 23.96 -18.49
CA PHE A 17 6.06 22.74 -17.74
C PHE A 17 6.73 22.90 -16.38
N ALA A 18 5.98 23.37 -15.38
CA ALA A 18 6.38 23.24 -13.99
C ALA A 18 6.31 21.75 -13.64
N LEU A 19 7.41 21.02 -13.85
CA LEU A 19 7.64 19.79 -13.11
C LEU A 19 7.68 20.21 -11.63
N SER A 20 6.65 19.84 -10.90
CA SER A 20 6.68 19.83 -9.44
C SER A 20 7.76 18.85 -9.01
N ALA A 21 8.98 19.34 -8.84
CA ALA A 21 10.02 18.62 -8.13
C ALA A 21 9.56 18.50 -6.67
N LEU A 22 8.98 17.35 -6.33
CA LEU A 22 8.92 16.92 -4.95
C LEU A 22 10.37 16.86 -4.48
N ALA A 23 10.73 17.66 -3.49
CA ALA A 23 12.05 17.61 -2.88
C ALA A 23 12.29 16.16 -2.43
N ASP A 24 13.24 15.49 -3.07
CA ASP A 24 13.66 14.14 -2.70
C ASP A 24 14.21 14.20 -1.28
N ASP A 25 13.75 13.31 -0.39
CA ASP A 25 14.15 13.34 1.02
C ASP A 25 15.61 12.89 1.19
N VAL A 26 16.14 12.18 0.19
CA VAL A 26 17.56 11.94 0.00
C VAL A 26 18.16 13.03 -0.87
N VAL A 27 19.17 13.73 -0.35
CA VAL A 27 19.80 14.85 -1.06
C VAL A 27 20.67 14.32 -2.21
N VAL A 28 20.38 14.75 -3.43
CA VAL A 28 21.25 14.49 -4.58
C VAL A 28 22.51 15.34 -4.47
N LEU A 29 23.63 14.67 -4.28
CA LEU A 29 24.94 15.28 -4.14
C LEU A 29 25.69 15.20 -5.47
N THR A 30 26.24 16.34 -5.87
CA THR A 30 26.98 16.57 -7.11
C THR A 30 28.34 17.17 -6.80
N GLU A 31 29.22 17.26 -7.78
CA GLU A 31 30.52 17.94 -7.65
C GLU A 31 30.41 19.39 -7.12
N ASP A 32 29.31 20.09 -7.43
CA ASP A 32 29.11 21.50 -7.07
C ASP A 32 28.61 21.73 -5.64
N ASN A 33 27.96 20.73 -5.04
CA ASN A 33 27.34 20.85 -3.71
C ASN A 33 27.94 19.91 -2.65
N PHE A 34 28.70 18.88 -3.03
CA PHE A 34 29.16 17.85 -2.10
C PHE A 34 29.89 18.43 -0.88
N GLU A 35 30.90 19.27 -1.10
CA GLU A 35 31.71 19.89 -0.03
C GLU A 35 30.92 20.93 0.79
N LYS A 36 29.81 21.44 0.25
CA LYS A 36 28.93 22.40 0.94
C LYS A 36 27.94 21.69 1.86
N GLU A 37 27.49 20.50 1.46
CA GLU A 37 26.47 19.74 2.18
C GLU A 37 27.09 18.72 3.16
N VAL A 38 28.24 18.15 2.79
CA VAL A 38 28.97 17.10 3.53
C VAL A 38 30.21 17.71 4.21
N GLY A 39 30.47 17.31 5.46
CA GLY A 39 31.64 17.81 6.22
C GLY A 39 31.44 19.17 6.89
N GLN A 40 30.19 19.63 7.01
CA GLN A 40 29.80 20.82 7.77
C GLN A 40 29.56 20.48 9.27
N ASP A 41 28.57 21.10 9.91
CA ASP A 41 28.19 20.92 11.32
C ASP A 41 27.32 19.67 11.58
N ARG A 42 26.99 18.92 10.53
CA ARG A 42 26.16 17.70 10.56
C ARG A 42 26.90 16.49 9.98
N GLY A 43 26.63 15.31 10.54
CA GLY A 43 27.10 14.04 9.98
C GLY A 43 26.41 13.74 8.66
N ALA A 44 27.00 12.91 7.80
CA ALA A 44 26.40 12.51 6.53
C ALA A 44 26.50 11.00 6.31
N LEU A 45 25.45 10.42 5.76
CA LEU A 45 25.45 9.12 5.11
C LEU A 45 25.28 9.36 3.61
N VAL A 46 26.19 8.82 2.79
CA VAL A 46 26.18 9.07 1.34
C VAL A 46 26.25 7.77 0.55
N GLU A 47 25.21 7.47 -0.21
CA GLU A 47 25.19 6.35 -1.16
C GLU A 47 25.86 6.78 -2.47
N PHE A 48 26.98 6.14 -2.81
CA PHE A 48 27.58 6.24 -4.14
C PHE A 48 27.05 5.11 -5.01
N TYR A 49 26.28 5.45 -6.06
CA TYR A 49 25.59 4.47 -6.90
C TYR A 49 25.83 4.70 -8.39
N ALA A 50 25.41 3.73 -9.20
CA ALA A 50 25.26 3.89 -10.64
C ALA A 50 23.86 3.40 -11.07
N PRO A 51 23.16 4.07 -12.00
CA PRO A 51 21.80 3.71 -12.40
C PRO A 51 21.65 2.29 -12.95
N TRP A 52 22.71 1.69 -13.49
CA TRP A 52 22.70 0.32 -14.02
C TRP A 52 23.04 -0.76 -12.97
N CYS A 53 23.49 -0.36 -11.77
CA CYS A 53 23.90 -1.28 -10.71
C CYS A 53 22.70 -2.02 -10.08
N GLY A 54 22.59 -3.33 -10.30
CA GLY A 54 21.46 -4.13 -9.80
C GLY A 54 21.33 -4.15 -8.27
N HIS A 55 22.44 -4.13 -7.53
CA HIS A 55 22.41 -4.08 -6.07
C HIS A 55 22.01 -2.69 -5.54
N CYS A 56 22.35 -1.63 -6.27
CA CYS A 56 21.98 -0.26 -5.94
C CYS A 56 20.48 -0.04 -6.21
N LYS A 57 19.95 -0.58 -7.31
CA LYS A 57 18.50 -0.62 -7.57
C LYS A 57 17.70 -1.31 -6.46
N LYS A 58 18.25 -2.37 -5.88
CA LYS A 58 17.62 -3.08 -4.74
C LYS A 58 17.65 -2.27 -3.45
N LEU A 59 18.69 -1.46 -3.24
CA LEU A 59 18.87 -0.62 -2.06
C LEU A 59 18.06 0.68 -2.13
N ALA A 60 17.92 1.26 -3.31
CA ALA A 60 17.23 2.53 -3.54
C ALA A 60 15.92 2.70 -2.73
N PRO A 61 14.94 1.77 -2.74
CA PRO A 61 13.71 1.95 -1.95
C PRO A 61 13.95 2.00 -0.44
N GLU A 62 14.91 1.23 0.08
CA GLU A 62 15.29 1.22 1.50
C GLU A 62 16.04 2.50 1.89
N TYR A 63 16.88 3.01 0.98
CA TYR A 63 17.65 4.24 1.19
C TYR A 63 16.75 5.49 1.14
N GLU A 64 15.73 5.51 0.28
CA GLU A 64 14.70 6.55 0.29
C GLU A 64 13.87 6.53 1.58
N LYS A 65 13.47 5.33 2.05
CA LYS A 65 12.78 5.16 3.34
C LYS A 65 13.61 5.71 4.49
N LEU A 66 14.93 5.48 4.48
CA LEU A 66 15.86 6.07 5.42
C LEU A 66 15.88 7.60 5.32
N GLY A 67 16.03 8.16 4.12
CA GLY A 67 16.00 9.61 3.87
C GLY A 67 14.75 10.27 4.44
N THR A 68 13.56 9.74 4.12
CA THR A 68 12.28 10.23 4.64
C THR A 68 12.22 10.19 6.17
N SER A 69 12.75 9.13 6.78
CA SER A 69 12.77 8.97 8.25
C SER A 69 13.66 10.02 8.91
N PHE A 70 14.82 10.30 8.32
CA PHE A 70 15.81 11.25 8.82
C PHE A 70 15.56 12.70 8.37
N LYS A 71 14.53 12.97 7.56
CA LYS A 71 14.17 14.32 7.06
C LYS A 71 14.14 15.41 8.15
N LYS A 72 13.70 15.07 9.37
CA LYS A 72 13.61 16.02 10.51
C LYS A 72 14.89 16.07 11.36
N ALA A 73 15.80 15.13 11.20
CA ALA A 73 17.04 15.02 11.96
C ALA A 73 18.14 15.90 11.34
N LYS A 74 18.06 17.22 11.59
CA LYS A 74 18.97 18.22 10.99
C LYS A 74 20.47 17.98 11.27
N SER A 75 20.80 17.21 12.30
CA SER A 75 22.17 16.83 12.65
C SER A 75 22.77 15.74 11.75
N VAL A 76 21.98 15.18 10.84
CA VAL A 76 22.38 14.15 9.87
C VAL A 76 21.87 14.52 8.48
N LEU A 77 22.69 14.30 7.47
CA LEU A 77 22.34 14.35 6.06
C LEU A 77 22.29 12.92 5.50
N ILE A 78 21.21 12.58 4.80
CA ILE A 78 21.15 11.40 3.95
C ILE A 78 21.26 11.87 2.50
N GLY A 79 22.32 11.49 1.80
CA GLY A 79 22.58 11.91 0.43
C GLY A 79 22.95 10.76 -0.49
N LYS A 80 22.92 11.00 -1.80
CA LYS A 80 23.34 10.05 -2.83
C LYS A 80 24.12 10.74 -3.95
N VAL A 81 25.11 10.06 -4.53
CA VAL A 81 25.94 10.54 -5.65
C VAL A 81 25.84 9.54 -6.78
N ASP A 82 25.46 10.01 -7.96
CA ASP A 82 25.53 9.22 -9.20
C ASP A 82 26.97 9.23 -9.74
N CYS A 83 27.63 8.07 -9.71
CA CYS A 83 29.00 7.92 -10.17
C CYS A 83 29.15 7.75 -11.70
N ASP A 84 28.08 7.52 -12.45
CA ASP A 84 28.13 7.61 -13.91
C ASP A 84 28.25 9.07 -14.35
N GLU A 85 27.55 9.97 -13.64
CA GLU A 85 27.57 11.41 -13.91
C GLU A 85 28.75 12.12 -13.24
N HIS A 86 29.07 11.78 -11.98
CA HIS A 86 30.09 12.46 -11.17
C HIS A 86 31.34 11.61 -10.93
N LYS A 87 31.95 11.16 -12.02
CA LYS A 87 33.12 10.26 -11.99
C LYS A 87 34.29 10.84 -11.20
N SER A 88 34.53 12.15 -11.27
CA SER A 88 35.69 12.76 -10.60
C SER A 88 35.50 12.81 -9.08
N LEU A 89 34.28 13.12 -8.63
CA LEU A 89 33.89 13.04 -7.22
C LEU A 89 34.01 11.61 -6.69
N CYS A 90 33.46 10.64 -7.41
CA CYS A 90 33.56 9.23 -7.04
C CYS A 90 35.02 8.75 -7.01
N SER A 91 35.84 9.16 -7.98
CA SER A 91 37.28 8.87 -8.00
C SER A 91 38.01 9.38 -6.77
N LYS A 92 37.73 10.64 -6.37
CA LYS A 92 38.35 11.31 -5.23
C LYS A 92 38.18 10.53 -3.92
N TYR A 93 37.03 9.87 -3.75
CA TYR A 93 36.71 9.07 -2.57
C TYR A 93 36.89 7.55 -2.78
N GLY A 94 37.49 7.14 -3.90
CA GLY A 94 37.89 5.74 -4.14
C GLY A 94 36.83 4.83 -4.76
N PHE A 95 35.94 5.38 -5.60
CA PHE A 95 34.81 4.72 -6.27
C PHE A 95 34.98 4.54 -7.80
N LEU A 96 36.22 4.52 -8.30
CA LEU A 96 36.55 4.44 -9.73
C LEU A 96 36.13 3.15 -10.45
N ASP A 97 35.91 2.05 -9.72
CA ASP A 97 35.68 0.74 -10.33
C ASP A 97 34.47 0.01 -9.73
N ILE A 98 33.27 0.50 -10.07
CA ILE A 98 31.98 -0.05 -9.62
C ILE A 98 31.77 -1.48 -10.14
N GLN A 99 32.54 -1.93 -11.15
CA GLN A 99 32.49 -3.29 -11.68
C GLN A 99 33.17 -4.33 -10.77
N GLN A 100 34.06 -3.92 -9.86
CA GLN A 100 34.74 -4.83 -8.91
C GLN A 100 34.12 -4.83 -7.50
N PHE A 101 33.17 -3.95 -7.21
CA PHE A 101 32.51 -3.92 -5.91
C PHE A 101 31.37 -4.93 -5.85
N ASN A 102 31.65 -6.06 -5.22
CA ASN A 102 30.65 -7.01 -4.70
C ASN A 102 29.76 -6.34 -3.62
N GLY A 103 28.91 -5.40 -4.01
CA GLY A 103 27.86 -4.87 -3.15
C GLY A 103 28.34 -4.27 -1.83
N SER A 104 29.41 -3.47 -1.81
CA SER A 104 29.83 -2.71 -0.62
C SER A 104 29.32 -1.27 -0.70
N LEU A 105 28.54 -0.83 0.30
CA LEU A 105 28.31 0.60 0.55
C LEU A 105 29.62 1.11 1.15
N LYS A 106 30.08 2.31 0.76
CA LYS A 106 31.19 2.95 1.48
C LYS A 106 30.71 4.35 1.83
N ASP A 107 30.58 4.58 3.11
CA ASP A 107 29.94 5.78 3.62
C ASP A 107 31.00 6.77 4.14
N LEU A 108 30.68 8.06 4.03
CA LEU A 108 31.55 9.14 4.48
C LEU A 108 30.98 9.79 5.75
N TRP A 109 31.36 9.23 6.90
CA TRP A 109 31.15 9.88 8.20
C TRP A 109 32.16 11.03 8.39
N SER A 110 31.78 12.08 9.12
CA SER A 110 32.68 13.17 9.54
C SER A 110 32.32 13.62 10.95
N PRO A 111 33.23 13.57 11.93
CA PRO A 111 32.94 13.94 13.31
C PRO A 111 32.75 15.45 13.48
N LYS A 112 32.05 15.84 14.55
CA LYS A 112 31.75 17.22 14.98
C LYS A 112 32.97 18.06 15.43
N THR A 113 34.19 17.73 15.03
CA THR A 113 35.40 18.39 15.54
C THR A 113 36.03 19.30 14.50
N HIS A 114 36.35 20.53 14.91
CA HIS A 114 37.04 21.58 14.15
C HIS A 114 38.45 21.21 13.63
N GLU A 115 38.91 19.96 13.82
CA GLU A 115 40.16 19.47 13.27
C GLU A 115 39.90 18.69 11.98
N LYS A 116 40.32 19.29 10.86
CA LYS A 116 40.46 18.66 9.55
C LYS A 116 41.51 17.54 9.56
N SER A 117 41.33 16.52 10.40
CA SER A 117 42.07 15.27 10.28
C SER A 117 41.28 14.33 9.38
N PHE A 118 41.97 13.72 8.44
CA PHE A 118 41.48 12.76 7.44
C PHE A 118 40.90 11.45 8.05
N PHE A 119 40.62 11.43 9.36
CA PHE A 119 40.34 10.24 10.17
C PHE A 119 38.84 9.91 10.38
N GLY A 120 37.92 10.57 9.68
CA GLY A 120 36.48 10.44 9.95
C GLY A 120 35.67 9.44 9.11
N ILE A 121 36.24 8.83 8.06
CA ILE A 121 35.49 8.07 7.06
C ILE A 121 35.24 6.63 7.53
N HIS A 122 33.99 6.27 7.85
CA HIS A 122 33.60 4.90 8.23
C HIS A 122 32.74 4.23 7.16
N ARG A 123 33.17 3.05 6.69
CA ARG A 123 32.39 2.23 5.75
C ARG A 123 31.32 1.43 6.50
N TYR A 124 30.10 1.44 6.00
CA TYR A 124 29.07 0.52 6.46
C TYR A 124 29.21 -0.84 5.77
N GLU A 125 29.43 -1.87 6.58
CA GLU A 125 29.55 -3.26 6.12
C GLU A 125 28.34 -4.11 6.55
N GLY A 126 27.31 -3.48 7.12
CA GLY A 126 26.12 -4.15 7.59
C GLY A 126 25.07 -4.46 6.50
N PRO A 127 23.92 -5.03 6.90
CA PRO A 127 22.82 -5.33 5.99
C PRO A 127 22.26 -4.09 5.26
N ARG A 128 21.96 -4.22 3.98
CA ARG A 128 21.45 -3.13 3.13
C ARG A 128 19.92 -2.97 3.21
N ASN A 129 19.40 -2.69 4.40
CA ASN A 129 17.99 -2.36 4.64
C ASN A 129 17.88 -1.09 5.50
N ALA A 130 16.72 -0.44 5.47
CA ALA A 130 16.52 0.84 6.13
C ALA A 130 16.73 0.74 7.65
N GLU A 131 16.31 -0.34 8.28
CA GLU A 131 16.42 -0.52 9.73
C GLU A 131 17.88 -0.59 10.20
N SER A 132 18.71 -1.41 9.54
CA SER A 132 20.13 -1.54 9.87
C SER A 132 20.92 -0.25 9.54
N LEU A 133 20.56 0.43 8.45
CA LEU A 133 21.15 1.73 8.14
C LEU A 133 20.76 2.80 9.16
N ALA A 134 19.49 2.83 9.60
CA ALA A 134 19.05 3.76 10.64
C ALA A 134 19.74 3.51 11.97
N GLU A 135 19.93 2.25 12.36
CA GLU A 135 20.68 1.90 13.57
C GLU A 135 22.11 2.43 13.49
N PHE A 136 22.80 2.20 12.38
CA PHE A 136 24.13 2.73 12.13
C PHE A 136 24.17 4.27 12.23
N VAL A 137 23.29 4.95 11.50
CA VAL A 137 23.20 6.43 11.51
C VAL A 137 22.81 6.97 12.88
N ASN A 138 22.00 6.26 13.66
CA ASN A 138 21.66 6.65 15.02
C ASN A 138 22.87 6.57 15.95
N ASN A 139 23.62 5.47 15.86
CA ASN A 139 24.81 5.23 16.68
C ASN A 139 25.92 6.23 16.37
N GLU A 140 26.25 6.43 15.10
CA GLU A 140 27.27 7.41 14.68
C GLU A 140 26.78 8.85 14.87
N GLY A 141 25.53 9.11 14.47
CA GLY A 141 24.86 10.41 14.50
C GLY A 141 24.54 10.96 15.87
N GLY A 142 24.55 10.13 16.91
CA GLY A 142 23.96 10.45 18.21
C GLY A 142 22.48 10.82 18.07
N THR A 143 21.76 10.15 17.16
CA THR A 143 20.33 10.37 16.92
C THR A 143 19.51 9.16 17.39
N ASN A 144 18.19 9.30 17.43
CA ASN A 144 17.26 8.23 17.81
C ASN A 144 16.04 8.25 16.87
N VAL A 145 16.33 8.24 15.57
CA VAL A 145 15.33 8.23 14.52
C VAL A 145 14.87 6.80 14.30
N LYS A 146 13.56 6.57 14.40
CA LYS A 146 12.96 5.31 13.98
C LYS A 146 12.63 5.39 12.50
N ILE A 147 12.86 4.30 11.78
CA ILE A 147 12.38 4.18 10.40
C ILE A 147 10.87 4.41 10.38
N ALA A 148 10.43 5.31 9.51
CA ALA A 148 9.04 5.55 9.21
C ALA A 148 8.48 4.28 8.56
N THR A 149 7.99 3.38 9.40
CA THR A 149 7.16 2.27 8.96
C THR A 149 5.83 2.85 8.52
N VAL A 150 5.40 2.54 7.30
CA VAL A 150 3.98 2.69 6.96
C VAL A 150 3.21 1.95 8.06
N PRO A 151 2.22 2.58 8.72
CA PRO A 151 1.43 1.89 9.73
C PRO A 151 0.88 0.60 9.10
N SER A 152 1.30 -0.53 9.66
CA SER A 152 0.88 -1.85 9.23
C SER A 152 -0.60 -2.04 9.59
N ASN A 153 -1.36 -2.64 8.66
CA ASN A 153 -2.71 -3.13 8.97
C ASN A 153 -2.68 -4.61 9.37
N VAL A 154 -1.50 -5.24 9.43
CA VAL A 154 -1.33 -6.61 9.94
C VAL A 154 -1.40 -6.57 11.47
N VAL A 155 -2.32 -7.31 12.03
CA VAL A 155 -2.44 -7.45 13.49
C VAL A 155 -1.34 -8.37 14.00
N VAL A 156 -0.45 -7.84 14.83
CA VAL A 156 0.60 -8.64 15.47
C VAL A 156 0.00 -9.39 16.66
N LEU A 157 0.00 -10.72 16.57
CA LEU A 157 -0.49 -11.60 17.60
C LEU A 157 0.60 -11.89 18.63
N THR A 158 0.16 -12.02 19.87
CA THR A 158 0.93 -12.49 21.02
C THR A 158 0.09 -13.53 21.75
N ALA A 159 0.68 -14.21 22.72
CA ALA A 159 -0.07 -15.11 23.58
C ALA A 159 -1.28 -14.43 24.27
N ASP A 160 -1.18 -13.13 24.56
CA ASP A 160 -2.19 -12.39 25.31
C ASP A 160 -3.42 -12.02 24.47
N ASN A 161 -3.24 -11.67 23.19
CA ASN A 161 -4.33 -11.23 22.32
C ASN A 161 -4.82 -12.30 21.33
N PHE A 162 -4.12 -13.43 21.19
CA PHE A 162 -4.45 -14.43 20.17
C PHE A 162 -5.90 -14.92 20.29
N ASN A 163 -6.34 -15.26 21.50
CA ASN A 163 -7.68 -15.78 21.70
C ASN A 163 -8.76 -14.73 21.39
N GLU A 164 -8.53 -13.48 21.80
CA GLU A 164 -9.47 -12.38 21.54
C GLU A 164 -9.61 -12.09 20.05
N VAL A 165 -8.50 -12.11 19.30
CA VAL A 165 -8.51 -11.76 17.88
C VAL A 165 -8.92 -12.96 17.01
N VAL A 166 -8.24 -14.10 17.16
CA VAL A 166 -8.38 -15.25 16.25
C VAL A 166 -9.62 -16.06 16.54
N LEU A 167 -10.00 -16.21 17.82
CA LEU A 167 -11.13 -17.03 18.23
C LEU A 167 -12.45 -16.25 18.33
N ASP A 168 -12.48 -14.97 17.93
CA ASP A 168 -13.72 -14.21 17.79
C ASP A 168 -14.60 -14.82 16.69
N GLU A 169 -15.70 -15.44 17.09
CA GLU A 169 -16.66 -16.10 16.20
C GLU A 169 -17.31 -15.16 15.18
N THR A 170 -17.18 -13.84 15.37
CA THR A 170 -17.70 -12.80 14.47
C THR A 170 -16.68 -12.33 13.43
N LYS A 171 -15.44 -12.83 13.45
CA LYS A 171 -14.37 -12.43 12.53
C LYS A 171 -13.87 -13.59 11.68
N ASP A 172 -13.49 -13.28 10.45
CA ASP A 172 -12.73 -14.14 9.56
C ASP A 172 -11.26 -13.73 9.67
N VAL A 173 -10.39 -14.63 10.13
CA VAL A 173 -8.99 -14.27 10.44
C VAL A 173 -8.01 -15.10 9.63
N LEU A 174 -7.16 -14.46 8.83
CA LEU A 174 -6.02 -15.10 8.19
C LEU A 174 -4.77 -14.83 9.03
N VAL A 175 -4.08 -15.88 9.46
CA VAL A 175 -2.88 -15.79 10.31
C VAL A 175 -1.66 -16.35 9.57
N GLU A 176 -0.61 -15.52 9.45
CA GLU A 176 0.74 -15.97 9.11
C GLU A 176 1.51 -16.38 10.38
N PHE A 177 1.86 -17.66 10.48
CA PHE A 177 2.82 -18.15 11.45
C PHE A 177 4.22 -18.07 10.85
N TYR A 178 5.05 -17.18 11.39
CA TYR A 178 6.36 -16.85 10.83
C TYR A 178 7.48 -17.01 11.86
N ALA A 179 8.72 -16.93 11.38
CA ALA A 179 9.90 -16.75 12.23
C ALA A 179 10.75 -15.58 11.71
N PRO A 180 11.30 -14.70 12.58
CA PRO A 180 12.03 -13.50 12.14
C PRO A 180 13.27 -13.77 11.30
N TRP A 181 13.88 -14.95 11.43
CA TRP A 181 15.07 -15.37 10.67
C TRP A 181 14.73 -16.03 9.34
N CYS A 182 13.47 -16.41 9.09
CA CYS A 182 13.09 -17.15 7.89
C CYS A 182 13.07 -16.25 6.65
N GLY A 183 13.90 -16.57 5.65
CA GLY A 183 13.96 -15.83 4.39
C GLY A 183 12.64 -15.85 3.60
N HIS A 184 11.90 -16.97 3.62
CA HIS A 184 10.60 -17.06 2.95
C HIS A 184 9.53 -16.16 3.60
N CYS A 185 9.53 -16.03 4.94
CA CYS A 185 8.67 -15.09 5.65
C CYS A 185 9.00 -13.64 5.28
N LYS A 186 10.29 -13.29 5.27
CA LYS A 186 10.74 -11.95 4.86
C LYS A 186 10.32 -11.60 3.44
N ASN A 187 10.34 -12.59 2.54
CA ASN A 187 9.89 -12.40 1.16
C ASN A 187 8.36 -12.25 1.03
N LEU A 188 7.58 -12.90 1.91
CA LEU A 188 6.12 -12.81 1.93
C LEU A 188 5.61 -11.50 2.56
N ALA A 189 6.31 -10.99 3.58
CA ALA A 189 5.86 -9.84 4.38
C ALA A 189 5.39 -8.62 3.54
N PRO A 190 6.10 -8.19 2.47
CA PRO A 190 5.64 -7.06 1.65
C PRO A 190 4.30 -7.33 0.93
N THR A 191 4.06 -8.57 0.51
CA THR A 191 2.79 -8.97 -0.11
C THR A 191 1.70 -9.04 0.96
N TYR A 192 2.01 -9.61 2.12
CA TYR A 192 1.06 -9.73 3.24
C TYR A 192 0.58 -8.37 3.77
N GLU A 193 1.45 -7.35 3.77
CA GLU A 193 1.07 -5.96 4.07
C GLU A 193 0.12 -5.34 3.03
N LYS A 194 0.28 -5.70 1.75
CA LYS A 194 -0.67 -5.26 0.71
C LYS A 194 -2.02 -5.93 0.91
N VAL A 195 -2.04 -7.21 1.30
CA VAL A 195 -3.27 -7.93 1.63
C VAL A 195 -3.98 -7.27 2.81
N SER A 196 -3.28 -7.01 3.92
CA SER A 196 -3.87 -6.33 5.08
C SER A 196 -4.44 -4.95 4.71
N THR A 197 -3.73 -4.22 3.83
CA THR A 197 -4.18 -2.91 3.34
C THR A 197 -5.41 -3.03 2.42
N ALA A 198 -5.51 -4.06 1.59
CA ALA A 198 -6.63 -4.28 0.68
C ALA A 198 -7.94 -4.56 1.45
N PHE A 199 -7.85 -5.19 2.62
CA PHE A 199 -9.00 -5.58 3.44
C PHE A 199 -9.23 -4.72 4.67
N LYS A 200 -8.45 -3.65 4.89
CA LYS A 200 -8.58 -2.78 6.08
C LYS A 200 -9.96 -2.14 6.30
N SER A 201 -10.77 -2.04 5.23
CA SER A 201 -12.14 -1.50 5.27
C SER A 201 -13.19 -2.57 5.54
N GLU A 202 -12.81 -3.85 5.57
CA GLU A 202 -13.68 -4.97 5.89
C GLU A 202 -13.59 -5.25 7.39
N GLU A 203 -14.54 -4.71 8.17
CA GLU A 203 -14.51 -4.76 9.64
C GLU A 203 -14.45 -6.18 10.20
N ASP A 204 -14.95 -7.16 9.45
CA ASP A 204 -15.01 -8.55 9.85
C ASP A 204 -13.84 -9.41 9.40
N VAL A 205 -12.91 -8.86 8.60
CA VAL A 205 -11.74 -9.57 8.08
C VAL A 205 -10.50 -9.07 8.81
N VAL A 206 -9.73 -9.99 9.38
CA VAL A 206 -8.48 -9.67 10.07
C VAL A 206 -7.33 -10.40 9.39
N ILE A 207 -6.30 -9.63 9.04
CA ILE A 207 -5.03 -10.16 8.54
C ILE A 207 -4.02 -10.01 9.66
N ALA A 208 -3.44 -11.12 10.11
CA ALA A 208 -2.66 -11.17 11.34
C ALA A 208 -1.39 -12.02 11.18
N ASN A 209 -0.40 -11.81 12.04
CA ASN A 209 0.78 -12.66 12.08
C ASN A 209 1.17 -13.03 13.51
N LEU A 210 1.86 -14.16 13.67
CA LEU A 210 2.37 -14.64 14.95
C LEU A 210 3.81 -15.12 14.77
N ASP A 211 4.72 -14.61 15.59
CA ASP A 211 6.07 -15.16 15.72
C ASP A 211 6.00 -16.54 16.41
N ALA A 212 5.96 -17.58 15.59
CA ALA A 212 5.82 -18.96 16.01
C ALA A 212 7.13 -19.56 16.56
N ASP A 213 8.28 -18.92 16.30
CA ASP A 213 9.54 -19.30 16.94
C ASP A 213 9.57 -18.81 18.40
N LYS A 214 8.95 -17.66 18.67
CA LYS A 214 8.74 -17.17 20.03
C LYS A 214 7.61 -17.88 20.78
N TYR A 215 6.46 -18.12 20.12
CA TYR A 215 5.26 -18.69 20.74
C TYR A 215 5.02 -20.14 20.31
N LYS A 216 5.96 -21.03 20.60
CA LYS A 216 5.98 -22.43 20.13
C LYS A 216 4.75 -23.24 20.53
N ASP A 217 4.34 -23.18 21.80
CA ASP A 217 3.16 -23.93 22.30
C ASP A 217 1.88 -23.59 21.51
N LEU A 218 1.74 -22.32 21.12
CA LEU A 218 0.60 -21.84 20.35
C LEU A 218 0.69 -22.29 18.89
N ALA A 219 1.88 -22.28 18.31
CA ALA A 219 2.12 -22.80 16.97
C ALA A 219 1.87 -24.32 16.89
N GLU A 220 2.35 -25.08 17.87
CA GLU A 220 2.15 -26.54 17.99
C GLU A 220 0.67 -26.89 18.14
N LYS A 221 -0.09 -26.14 18.93
CA LYS A 221 -1.55 -26.31 19.09
C LYS A 221 -2.29 -26.30 17.75
N PHE A 222 -1.83 -25.50 16.79
CA PHE A 222 -2.43 -25.42 15.46
C PHE A 222 -1.70 -26.24 14.40
N GLY A 223 -0.75 -27.09 14.80
CA GLY A 223 -0.03 -28.00 13.90
C GLY A 223 0.97 -27.31 12.97
N VAL A 224 1.56 -26.19 13.40
CA VAL A 224 2.58 -25.48 12.62
C VAL A 224 3.93 -26.18 12.77
N SER A 225 4.44 -26.78 11.70
CA SER A 225 5.72 -27.50 11.67
C SER A 225 6.80 -26.85 10.80
N GLY A 226 6.51 -25.72 10.17
CA GLY A 226 7.41 -25.01 9.26
C GLY A 226 6.96 -23.58 9.01
N PHE A 227 7.78 -22.80 8.29
CA PHE A 227 7.52 -21.37 8.07
C PHE A 227 7.70 -20.93 6.61
N PRO A 228 6.90 -19.95 6.14
CA PRO A 228 5.65 -19.52 6.77
C PRO A 228 4.56 -20.57 6.59
N THR A 229 3.72 -20.75 7.61
CA THR A 229 2.45 -21.49 7.51
C THR A 229 1.31 -20.48 7.64
N LEU A 230 0.32 -20.59 6.76
CA LEU A 230 -0.85 -19.71 6.74
C LEU A 230 -2.08 -20.51 7.12
N LYS A 231 -2.86 -20.01 8.08
CA LYS A 231 -4.12 -20.62 8.48
C LYS A 231 -5.25 -19.61 8.51
N PHE A 232 -6.41 -20.04 8.07
CA PHE A 232 -7.63 -19.26 8.03
C PHE A 232 -8.62 -19.75 9.10
N PHE A 233 -9.16 -18.82 9.87
CA PHE A 233 -10.07 -19.05 10.98
C PHE A 233 -11.42 -18.37 10.66
N PRO A 234 -12.31 -19.06 9.93
CA PRO A 234 -13.59 -18.48 9.54
C PRO A 234 -14.49 -18.15 10.73
N LYS A 235 -15.48 -17.29 10.50
CA LYS A 235 -16.61 -17.09 11.42
C LYS A 235 -17.29 -18.41 11.74
N GLY A 236 -17.57 -18.66 13.03
CA GLY A 236 -18.26 -19.88 13.47
C GLY A 236 -17.41 -21.16 13.50
N ASN A 237 -16.18 -21.16 12.99
CA ASN A 237 -15.28 -22.31 13.05
C ASN A 237 -13.82 -21.88 13.27
N LYS A 238 -13.34 -22.08 14.50
CA LYS A 238 -12.01 -21.64 14.95
C LYS A 238 -10.98 -22.77 15.07
N ALA A 239 -11.23 -23.90 14.43
CA ALA A 239 -10.25 -25.00 14.36
C ALA A 239 -8.99 -24.61 13.55
N GLY A 240 -9.10 -23.65 12.63
CA GLY A 240 -8.03 -23.22 11.75
C GLY A 240 -7.87 -24.15 10.55
N GLU A 241 -8.27 -23.67 9.39
CA GLU A 241 -8.08 -24.33 8.09
C GLU A 241 -6.73 -23.94 7.50
N GLU A 242 -6.01 -24.86 6.88
CA GLU A 242 -4.76 -24.53 6.20
C GLU A 242 -5.04 -23.75 4.90
N TYR A 243 -4.24 -22.71 4.65
CA TYR A 243 -4.27 -21.99 3.39
C TYR A 243 -3.30 -22.63 2.39
N GLU A 244 -3.85 -23.21 1.33
CA GLU A 244 -3.08 -23.89 0.28
C GLU A 244 -2.97 -23.09 -1.03
N GLY A 245 -3.46 -21.85 -1.05
CA GLY A 245 -3.41 -20.99 -2.23
C GLY A 245 -2.00 -20.45 -2.54
N GLY A 246 -1.88 -19.78 -3.69
CA GLY A 246 -0.65 -19.07 -4.07
C GLY A 246 -0.32 -17.92 -3.12
N ARG A 247 0.92 -17.44 -3.13
CA ARG A 247 1.39 -16.42 -2.18
C ARG A 247 1.52 -15.04 -2.80
N ASP A 248 0.92 -14.85 -3.97
CA ASP A 248 0.82 -13.56 -4.63
C ASP A 248 -0.41 -12.80 -4.12
N LEU A 249 -0.41 -11.47 -4.30
CA LEU A 249 -1.46 -10.60 -3.77
C LEU A 249 -2.86 -11.01 -4.27
N GLU A 250 -2.96 -11.33 -5.55
CA GLU A 250 -4.20 -11.69 -6.22
C GLU A 250 -4.79 -13.01 -5.70
N ASP A 251 -3.95 -13.99 -5.33
CA ASP A 251 -4.39 -15.26 -4.76
C ASP A 251 -5.00 -15.06 -3.36
N PHE A 252 -4.35 -14.27 -2.52
CA PHE A 252 -4.90 -13.90 -1.20
C PHE A 252 -6.21 -13.13 -1.33
N VAL A 253 -6.24 -12.13 -2.20
CA VAL A 253 -7.44 -11.32 -2.42
C VAL A 253 -8.60 -12.18 -2.89
N SER A 254 -8.34 -13.13 -3.79
CA SER A 254 -9.36 -14.04 -4.32
C SER A 254 -9.87 -14.97 -3.23
N PHE A 255 -8.98 -15.59 -2.45
CA PHE A 255 -9.34 -16.46 -1.34
C PHE A 255 -10.16 -15.73 -0.27
N ILE A 256 -9.73 -14.53 0.16
CA ILE A 256 -10.44 -13.76 1.19
C ILE A 256 -11.81 -13.34 0.68
N ASN A 257 -11.91 -12.87 -0.57
CA ASN A 257 -13.22 -12.53 -1.16
C ASN A 257 -14.16 -13.73 -1.21
N GLU A 258 -13.67 -14.91 -1.58
CA GLU A 258 -14.46 -16.13 -1.63
C GLU A 258 -14.91 -16.59 -0.24
N LYS A 259 -13.98 -16.69 0.71
CA LYS A 259 -14.24 -17.21 2.05
C LYS A 259 -15.04 -16.24 2.92
N CYS A 260 -14.84 -14.93 2.77
CA CYS A 260 -15.43 -13.91 3.63
C CYS A 260 -16.65 -13.22 2.98
N GLY A 261 -16.96 -13.51 1.71
CA GLY A 261 -18.06 -12.86 0.98
C GLY A 261 -17.80 -11.38 0.68
N THR A 262 -16.54 -10.98 0.57
CA THR A 262 -16.13 -9.60 0.23
C THR A 262 -15.91 -9.45 -1.27
N SER A 263 -15.56 -8.25 -1.74
CA SER A 263 -15.37 -7.99 -3.17
C SER A 263 -14.35 -6.89 -3.44
N ARG A 264 -13.16 -7.02 -2.85
CA ARG A 264 -12.05 -6.06 -2.97
C ARG A 264 -11.07 -6.44 -4.08
N ASP A 265 -10.40 -5.46 -4.68
CA ASP A 265 -9.20 -5.67 -5.49
C ASP A 265 -7.91 -5.52 -4.65
N GLY A 266 -6.74 -5.77 -5.26
CA GLY A 266 -5.45 -5.63 -4.59
C GLY A 266 -5.09 -4.20 -4.15
N LYS A 267 -5.88 -3.18 -4.53
CA LYS A 267 -5.75 -1.79 -4.07
C LYS A 267 -6.74 -1.46 -2.95
N GLY A 268 -7.57 -2.43 -2.53
CA GLY A 268 -8.62 -2.27 -1.53
C GLY A 268 -9.88 -1.56 -2.03
N GLN A 269 -10.06 -1.45 -3.35
CA GLN A 269 -11.27 -0.88 -3.94
C GLN A 269 -12.34 -1.95 -4.13
N LEU A 270 -13.62 -1.59 -3.95
CA LEU A 270 -14.72 -2.49 -4.29
C LEU A 270 -14.77 -2.75 -5.80
N THR A 271 -14.88 -4.02 -6.17
CA THR A 271 -15.04 -4.47 -7.56
C THR A 271 -16.49 -4.35 -8.03
N SER A 272 -16.74 -4.61 -9.31
CA SER A 272 -18.10 -4.62 -9.89
C SER A 272 -19.03 -5.69 -9.30
N LYS A 273 -18.49 -6.71 -8.61
CA LYS A 273 -19.27 -7.75 -7.92
C LYS A 273 -19.82 -7.28 -6.57
N ALA A 274 -19.25 -6.23 -5.99
CA ALA A 274 -19.64 -5.76 -4.66
C ALA A 274 -21.11 -5.30 -4.64
N GLY A 275 -21.87 -5.82 -3.67
CA GLY A 275 -23.29 -5.51 -3.50
C GLY A 275 -24.25 -6.34 -4.37
N ILE A 276 -23.74 -7.15 -5.29
CA ILE A 276 -24.57 -8.02 -6.14
C ILE A 276 -24.98 -9.26 -5.37
N VAL A 277 -26.28 -9.45 -5.17
CA VAL A 277 -26.86 -10.63 -4.51
C VAL A 277 -27.53 -11.49 -5.57
N GLU A 278 -27.05 -12.71 -5.78
CA GLU A 278 -27.50 -13.58 -6.87
C GLU A 278 -29.03 -13.82 -6.87
N SER A 279 -29.62 -14.09 -5.70
CA SER A 279 -31.07 -14.30 -5.59
C SER A 279 -31.88 -13.05 -5.94
N LEU A 280 -31.36 -11.85 -5.65
CA LEU A 280 -31.99 -10.59 -6.03
C LEU A 280 -31.75 -10.26 -7.50
N ASP A 281 -30.58 -10.55 -8.05
CA ASP A 281 -30.25 -10.30 -9.47
C ASP A 281 -31.21 -11.04 -10.42
N ALA A 282 -31.58 -12.27 -10.08
CA ALA A 282 -32.61 -13.02 -10.81
C ALA A 282 -33.97 -12.30 -10.82
N LEU A 283 -34.40 -11.77 -9.67
CA LEU A 283 -35.64 -11.01 -9.55
C LEU A 283 -35.56 -9.65 -10.26
N VAL A 284 -34.39 -9.00 -10.26
CA VAL A 284 -34.18 -7.75 -11.00
C VAL A 284 -34.30 -7.97 -12.50
N LYS A 285 -33.74 -9.05 -13.04
CA LYS A 285 -33.90 -9.42 -14.45
C LYS A 285 -35.38 -9.61 -14.82
N GLU A 286 -36.16 -10.25 -13.95
CA GLU A 286 -37.61 -10.36 -14.12
C GLU A 286 -38.29 -8.98 -14.07
N PHE A 287 -37.90 -8.12 -13.13
CA PHE A 287 -38.44 -6.77 -12.99
C PHE A 287 -38.19 -5.90 -14.22
N VAL A 288 -36.98 -5.95 -14.78
CA VAL A 288 -36.58 -5.16 -15.96
C VAL A 288 -37.33 -5.64 -17.21
N ALA A 289 -37.59 -6.94 -17.33
CA ALA A 289 -38.35 -7.52 -18.44
C ALA A 289 -39.88 -7.38 -18.31
N ALA A 290 -40.38 -7.07 -17.11
CA ALA A 290 -41.81 -6.97 -16.82
C ALA A 290 -42.46 -5.70 -17.40
N ASP A 291 -43.73 -5.81 -17.78
CA ASP A 291 -44.61 -4.66 -17.99
C ASP A 291 -44.95 -3.96 -16.65
N ASP A 292 -45.50 -2.75 -16.73
CA ASP A 292 -45.75 -1.93 -15.54
C ASP A 292 -46.75 -2.54 -14.56
N ASP A 293 -47.67 -3.38 -15.05
CA ASP A 293 -48.65 -4.09 -14.23
C ASP A 293 -47.99 -5.21 -13.41
N LYS A 294 -47.04 -5.94 -14.01
CA LYS A 294 -46.32 -7.04 -13.36
C LYS A 294 -45.18 -6.58 -12.45
N LYS A 295 -44.58 -5.41 -12.70
CA LYS A 295 -43.49 -4.86 -11.86
C LYS A 295 -43.84 -4.81 -10.37
N LYS A 296 -45.10 -4.47 -10.02
CA LYS A 296 -45.56 -4.45 -8.62
C LYS A 296 -45.39 -5.80 -7.93
N ALA A 297 -45.76 -6.89 -8.59
CA ALA A 297 -45.64 -8.24 -8.06
C ALA A 297 -44.17 -8.66 -7.89
N VAL A 298 -43.31 -8.28 -8.85
CA VAL A 298 -41.87 -8.57 -8.74
C VAL A 298 -41.24 -7.78 -7.59
N VAL A 299 -41.64 -6.52 -7.37
CA VAL A 299 -41.15 -5.74 -6.21
C VAL A 299 -41.51 -6.39 -4.89
N SER A 300 -42.73 -6.91 -4.72
CA SER A 300 -43.11 -7.64 -3.50
C SER A 300 -42.24 -8.88 -3.27
N ARG A 301 -41.90 -9.62 -4.33
CA ARG A 301 -40.97 -10.76 -4.23
C ARG A 301 -39.54 -10.34 -3.90
N ILE A 302 -39.07 -9.20 -4.42
CA ILE A 302 -37.78 -8.61 -4.02
C ILE A 302 -37.81 -8.28 -2.53
N GLU A 303 -38.88 -7.66 -2.02
CA GLU A 303 -39.03 -7.36 -0.59
C GLU A 303 -39.00 -8.63 0.26
N GLU A 304 -39.77 -9.66 -0.09
CA GLU A 304 -39.79 -10.95 0.60
C GLU A 304 -38.41 -11.63 0.61
N GLU A 305 -37.67 -11.55 -0.49
CA GLU A 305 -36.33 -12.13 -0.56
C GLU A 305 -35.32 -11.34 0.28
N VAL A 306 -35.45 -10.01 0.34
CA VAL A 306 -34.62 -9.15 1.19
C VAL A 306 -34.82 -9.46 2.68
N GLU A 307 -36.04 -9.79 3.12
CA GLU A 307 -36.31 -10.17 4.52
C GLU A 307 -35.61 -11.48 4.94
N LYS A 308 -35.20 -12.32 3.97
CA LYS A 308 -34.44 -13.56 4.24
C LYS A 308 -32.94 -13.32 4.37
N LEU A 309 -32.44 -12.17 3.89
CA LEU A 309 -31.02 -11.84 3.90
C LEU A 309 -30.53 -11.51 5.31
N LYS A 310 -29.26 -11.82 5.59
CA LYS A 310 -28.60 -11.56 6.88
C LYS A 310 -27.25 -10.89 6.68
N GLY A 311 -26.76 -10.22 7.73
CA GLY A 311 -25.45 -9.55 7.70
C GLY A 311 -25.37 -8.43 6.66
N SER A 312 -24.23 -8.33 5.98
CA SER A 312 -23.94 -7.31 4.97
C SER A 312 -24.92 -7.33 3.78
N THR A 313 -25.39 -8.51 3.38
CA THR A 313 -26.34 -8.65 2.26
C THR A 313 -27.71 -8.01 2.53
N ALA A 314 -28.17 -8.01 3.79
CA ALA A 314 -29.42 -7.36 4.18
C ALA A 314 -29.38 -5.84 4.00
N ARG A 315 -28.22 -5.20 4.25
CA ARG A 315 -27.99 -3.77 3.96
C ARG A 315 -28.15 -3.50 2.47
N TYR A 316 -27.64 -4.38 1.61
CA TYR A 316 -27.70 -4.22 0.16
C TYR A 316 -29.14 -4.36 -0.35
N GLY A 317 -29.91 -5.30 0.20
CA GLY A 317 -31.32 -5.52 -0.15
C GLY A 317 -32.19 -4.25 -0.08
N LYS A 318 -31.96 -3.37 0.90
CA LYS A 318 -32.66 -2.09 1.00
C LYS A 318 -32.44 -1.18 -0.22
N ILE A 319 -31.26 -1.27 -0.84
CA ILE A 319 -30.92 -0.50 -2.05
C ILE A 319 -31.69 -1.08 -3.24
N TYR A 320 -31.77 -2.41 -3.37
CA TYR A 320 -32.56 -3.08 -4.41
C TYR A 320 -34.04 -2.65 -4.39
N VAL A 321 -34.68 -2.74 -3.21
CA VAL A 321 -36.10 -2.34 -3.04
C VAL A 321 -36.29 -0.86 -3.40
N LYS A 322 -35.41 0.01 -2.92
CA LYS A 322 -35.48 1.46 -3.21
C LYS A 322 -35.29 1.75 -4.69
N THR A 323 -34.36 1.06 -5.36
CA THR A 323 -34.13 1.21 -6.80
C THR A 323 -35.34 0.77 -7.60
N ALA A 324 -35.89 -0.43 -7.33
CA ALA A 324 -37.06 -0.93 -8.03
C ALA A 324 -38.26 0.01 -7.92
N LYS A 325 -38.54 0.52 -6.71
CA LYS A 325 -39.59 1.53 -6.48
C LYS A 325 -39.34 2.84 -7.24
N ASN A 326 -38.09 3.30 -7.29
CA ASN A 326 -37.75 4.50 -8.04
C ASN A 326 -37.85 4.32 -9.55
N CYS A 327 -37.49 3.15 -10.09
CA CYS A 327 -37.70 2.82 -11.50
C CYS A 327 -39.18 2.92 -11.88
N MET A 328 -40.08 2.41 -11.02
CA MET A 328 -41.53 2.52 -11.25
C MET A 328 -42.03 3.96 -11.14
N ALA A 329 -41.50 4.77 -10.22
CA ALA A 329 -41.98 6.13 -9.97
C ALA A 329 -41.39 7.19 -10.92
N LYS A 330 -40.16 6.98 -11.41
CA LYS A 330 -39.38 7.97 -12.17
C LYS A 330 -39.08 7.57 -13.61
N GLY A 331 -39.46 6.37 -14.03
CA GLY A 331 -39.28 5.87 -15.39
C GLY A 331 -37.93 5.18 -15.64
N SER A 332 -37.76 4.70 -16.87
CA SER A 332 -36.63 3.85 -17.30
C SER A 332 -35.27 4.53 -17.21
N ASP A 333 -35.22 5.86 -17.38
CA ASP A 333 -33.95 6.59 -17.39
C ASP A 333 -33.36 6.84 -15.99
N TYR A 334 -34.10 6.51 -14.92
CA TYR A 334 -33.69 6.78 -13.55
C TYR A 334 -32.32 6.15 -13.21
N THR A 335 -32.14 4.87 -13.52
CA THR A 335 -30.92 4.12 -13.20
C THR A 335 -29.72 4.67 -13.94
N LYS A 336 -29.86 4.91 -15.25
CA LYS A 336 -28.84 5.53 -16.09
C LYS A 336 -28.39 6.88 -15.53
N ASN A 337 -29.34 7.79 -15.27
CA ASN A 337 -29.05 9.13 -14.75
C ASN A 337 -28.36 9.08 -13.37
N GLU A 338 -28.77 8.16 -12.49
CA GLU A 338 -28.17 8.01 -11.18
C GLU A 338 -26.78 7.37 -11.24
N ILE A 339 -26.55 6.40 -12.13
CA ILE A 339 -25.21 5.81 -12.40
C ILE A 339 -24.24 6.88 -12.87
N GLU A 340 -24.64 7.70 -13.84
CA GLU A 340 -23.80 8.80 -14.34
C GLU A 340 -23.50 9.83 -13.23
N ARG A 341 -24.49 10.14 -12.38
CA ARG A 341 -24.30 11.03 -11.22
C ARG A 341 -23.29 10.44 -10.23
N LEU A 342 -23.40 9.15 -9.91
CA LEU A 342 -22.46 8.47 -9.01
C LEU A 342 -21.06 8.39 -9.61
N GLN A 343 -20.93 8.15 -10.91
CA GLN A 343 -19.63 8.18 -11.60
C GLN A 343 -18.96 9.54 -11.47
N ARG A 344 -19.69 10.64 -11.76
CA ARG A 344 -19.16 12.01 -11.57
C ARG A 344 -18.76 12.32 -10.12
N MET A 345 -19.32 11.61 -9.14
CA MET A 345 -18.93 11.75 -7.73
C MET A 345 -17.68 10.92 -7.41
N LEU A 346 -17.56 9.73 -8.00
CA LEU A 346 -16.36 8.86 -7.88
C LEU A 346 -15.14 9.48 -8.56
N ASP A 347 -15.33 10.28 -9.62
CA ASP A 347 -14.23 10.98 -10.30
C ASP A 347 -13.67 12.17 -9.49
N LYS A 348 -14.33 12.54 -8.39
CA LYS A 348 -13.86 13.58 -7.46
C LYS A 348 -13.00 12.98 -6.34
N SER A 349 -12.18 13.80 -5.72
CA SER A 349 -11.52 13.42 -4.46
C SER A 349 -12.58 13.27 -3.35
N ILE A 350 -12.80 12.03 -2.92
CA ILE A 350 -13.74 11.65 -1.85
C ILE A 350 -13.07 10.67 -0.89
N SER A 351 -13.64 10.52 0.32
CA SER A 351 -13.12 9.55 1.29
C SER A 351 -13.34 8.11 0.82
N PRO A 352 -12.49 7.15 1.21
CA PRO A 352 -12.65 5.74 0.86
C PRO A 352 -14.04 5.17 1.21
N ALA A 353 -14.57 5.50 2.39
CA ALA A 353 -15.90 5.05 2.79
C ALA A 353 -17.03 5.57 1.85
N LYS A 354 -16.92 6.82 1.36
CA LYS A 354 -17.87 7.36 0.38
C LYS A 354 -17.69 6.72 -0.99
N ALA A 355 -16.45 6.44 -1.39
CA ALA A 355 -16.17 5.72 -2.62
C ALA A 355 -16.79 4.32 -2.59
N ASP A 356 -16.67 3.60 -1.48
CA ASP A 356 -17.31 2.30 -1.29
C ASP A 356 -18.83 2.39 -1.36
N GLU A 357 -19.44 3.36 -0.67
CA GLU A 357 -20.89 3.59 -0.73
C GLU A 357 -21.37 3.86 -2.16
N PHE A 358 -20.69 4.72 -2.89
CA PHE A 358 -21.07 5.08 -4.26
C PHE A 358 -20.82 3.95 -5.25
N THR A 359 -19.71 3.23 -5.14
CA THR A 359 -19.41 2.06 -5.97
C THR A 359 -20.44 0.96 -5.75
N LEU A 360 -20.74 0.65 -4.49
CA LEU A 360 -21.75 -0.36 -4.16
C LEU A 360 -23.13 0.00 -4.71
N LYS A 361 -23.55 1.25 -4.52
CA LYS A 361 -24.83 1.73 -5.07
C LYS A 361 -24.82 1.70 -6.59
N LYS A 362 -23.71 2.09 -7.24
CA LYS A 362 -23.56 2.07 -8.69
C LYS A 362 -23.69 0.65 -9.24
N ASN A 363 -23.01 -0.32 -8.62
CA ASN A 363 -23.09 -1.73 -9.02
C ASN A 363 -24.52 -2.27 -8.97
N ILE A 364 -25.24 -2.03 -7.87
CA ILE A 364 -26.64 -2.45 -7.74
C ILE A 364 -27.53 -1.74 -8.77
N LEU A 365 -27.35 -0.44 -9.00
CA LEU A 365 -28.12 0.27 -10.03
C LEU A 365 -27.88 -0.29 -11.43
N SER A 366 -26.66 -0.71 -11.74
CA SER A 366 -26.31 -1.29 -13.04
C SER A 366 -27.03 -2.59 -13.34
N THR A 367 -27.54 -3.32 -12.34
CA THR A 367 -28.35 -4.53 -12.60
C THR A 367 -29.76 -4.19 -13.12
N PHE A 368 -30.22 -2.96 -12.89
CA PHE A 368 -31.54 -2.47 -13.36
C PHE A 368 -31.46 -1.68 -14.67
N ALA A 369 -30.26 -1.43 -15.20
CA ALA A 369 -30.01 -0.51 -16.30
C ALA A 369 -30.04 -1.20 -17.67
#